data_AF-A0A9D2CCE9-F1
#
_entry.id   AF-A0A9D2CCE9-F1
#
_cell.length_a   1.000
_cell.length_b   1.000
_cell.length_c   1.000
_cell.angle_alpha   90.00
_cell.angle_beta   90.00
_cell.angle_gamma   90.00
#
_symmetry.space_group_name_H-M   'P 1'
#
loop_
_entity.id
_entity.type
_entity.pdbx_description
1 polymer ?
#
loop_
_entity_poly.entity_id
_entity_poly.type
_entity_poly.pdbx_seq_one_letter_code
_entity_poly.pdbx_strand_id
1 'polypeptide(L)'
;MDTQAQTRAEALCPHPAGVYVAAFPYYAGDQPGNLSRYARGENYHTALHRRLEQAAESLTALEPLHKFVPLVDNSPLPEGVAAGLAGLGLRGQNGLTILPPYGTWIFLGAILTDQPLPSAEHPSPPCAQCGACVAACPGKALGPNGLDPSKCLSDLTQRKGALTEEQQQQLRRHSLIWGCDICQEVCPYNRRVPTTPLPEFRTGLLSTLSPSDVENFTRRQFQDAYPDRAFTWRGPGVLERNLKLKSEQEKAPALD
;
A
#
# COMPACT_ATOMS: atom_id res chain seq x y z
N MET A 1 7.59 18.95 -5.25
CA MET A 1 7.18 17.92 -6.24
C MET A 1 8.09 18.06 -7.45
N ASP A 2 8.32 16.99 -8.21
CA ASP A 2 8.97 17.15 -9.51
C ASP A 2 8.02 17.86 -10.50
N THR A 3 8.57 18.33 -11.62
CA THR A 3 7.81 19.10 -12.62
C THR A 3 6.64 18.33 -13.21
N GLN A 4 6.77 17.01 -13.41
CA GLN A 4 5.70 16.19 -13.99
C GLN A 4 4.53 16.01 -13.02
N ALA A 5 4.85 15.75 -11.74
CA ALA A 5 3.88 15.68 -10.67
C ALA A 5 3.12 17.01 -10.51
N GLN A 6 3.84 18.14 -10.58
CA GLN A 6 3.20 19.47 -10.53
C GLN A 6 2.24 19.69 -11.71
N THR A 7 2.66 19.40 -12.95
CA THR A 7 1.78 19.53 -14.13
C THR A 7 0.53 18.64 -14.01
N ARG A 8 0.67 17.41 -13.51
CA ARG A 8 -0.48 16.52 -13.26
C ARG A 8 -1.40 17.07 -12.18
N ALA A 9 -0.87 17.65 -11.10
CA ALA A 9 -1.67 18.26 -10.04
C ALA A 9 -2.45 19.47 -10.55
N GLU A 10 -1.80 20.37 -11.30
CA GLU A 10 -2.45 21.56 -11.90
C GLU A 10 -3.52 21.18 -12.94
N ALA A 11 -3.33 20.09 -13.69
CA ALA A 11 -4.34 19.59 -14.61
C ALA A 11 -5.60 19.06 -13.89
N LEU A 12 -5.44 18.51 -12.68
CA LEU A 12 -6.55 18.03 -11.85
C LEU A 12 -7.23 19.17 -11.09
N CYS A 13 -6.45 20.06 -10.49
CA CYS A 13 -6.92 21.20 -9.72
C CYS A 13 -6.12 22.45 -10.13
N PRO A 14 -6.70 23.37 -10.93
CA PRO A 14 -6.03 24.61 -11.30
C PRO A 14 -5.62 25.41 -10.06
N HIS A 15 -4.39 25.93 -10.05
CA HIS A 15 -3.84 26.70 -8.92
C HIS A 15 -3.97 25.98 -7.56
N PRO A 16 -3.46 24.75 -7.42
CA PRO A 16 -3.60 23.99 -6.19
C PRO A 16 -2.89 24.71 -5.03
N ALA A 17 -3.58 24.88 -3.90
CA ALA A 17 -3.12 25.64 -2.74
C ALA A 17 -3.21 24.89 -1.41
N GLY A 18 -3.88 23.73 -1.38
CA GLY A 18 -4.08 22.95 -0.16
C GLY A 18 -4.28 21.46 -0.42
N VAL A 19 -4.00 20.66 0.61
CA VAL A 19 -4.23 19.21 0.61
C VAL A 19 -4.79 18.79 1.95
N TYR A 20 -5.97 18.19 1.96
CA TYR A 20 -6.45 17.40 3.10
C TYR A 20 -5.88 15.99 3.00
N VAL A 21 -5.47 15.39 4.12
CA VAL A 21 -4.95 14.02 4.17
C VAL A 21 -5.76 13.20 5.17
N ALA A 22 -6.13 11.99 4.78
CA ALA A 22 -6.90 11.07 5.59
C ALA A 22 -6.22 9.69 5.65
N ALA A 23 -6.43 8.98 6.75
CA ALA A 23 -5.92 7.63 6.97
C ALA A 23 -7.07 6.66 7.24
N PHE A 24 -7.00 5.47 6.63
CA PHE A 24 -8.04 4.45 6.67
C PHE A 24 -7.46 3.12 7.14
N PRO A 25 -7.77 2.64 8.36
CA PRO A 25 -7.20 1.40 8.87
C PRO A 25 -7.70 0.19 8.08
N TYR A 26 -6.83 -0.80 7.87
CA TYR A 26 -7.17 -2.03 7.13
C TYR A 26 -6.79 -3.32 7.85
N TYR A 27 -6.20 -3.26 9.04
CA TYR A 27 -5.86 -4.48 9.79
C TYR A 27 -7.12 -5.31 10.12
N ALA A 28 -7.14 -6.57 9.73
CA ALA A 28 -8.31 -7.45 9.87
C ALA A 28 -8.05 -8.74 10.67
N GLY A 29 -7.01 -8.75 11.51
CA GLY A 29 -6.57 -9.93 12.25
C GLY A 29 -5.53 -10.77 11.50
N ASP A 30 -5.00 -11.81 12.16
CA ASP A 30 -3.81 -12.56 11.72
C ASP A 30 -4.09 -13.81 10.90
N GLN A 31 -5.15 -13.80 10.10
CA GLN A 31 -5.46 -14.91 9.20
C GLN A 31 -4.23 -15.22 8.32
N PRO A 32 -3.71 -16.46 8.32
CA PRO A 32 -2.61 -16.83 7.43
C PRO A 32 -3.00 -16.71 5.95
N GLY A 33 -2.00 -16.52 5.09
CA GLY A 33 -2.20 -16.49 3.66
C GLY A 33 -0.96 -16.06 2.89
N ASN A 34 -1.03 -16.15 1.56
CA ASN A 34 0.06 -15.79 0.67
C ASN A 34 -0.13 -14.43 -0.02
N LEU A 35 -1.16 -13.67 0.35
CA LEU A 35 -1.34 -12.27 -0.05
C LEU A 35 -1.03 -11.34 1.12
N SER A 36 -0.34 -10.23 0.84
CA SER A 36 -0.15 -9.16 1.82
C SER A 36 -1.49 -8.62 2.29
N ARG A 37 -1.56 -8.24 3.57
CA ARG A 37 -2.79 -7.81 4.25
C ARG A 37 -3.50 -6.67 3.54
N TYR A 38 -2.75 -5.76 2.91
CA TYR A 38 -3.34 -4.63 2.18
C TYR A 38 -4.17 -5.07 0.97
N ALA A 39 -3.90 -6.27 0.41
CA ALA A 39 -4.52 -6.73 -0.82
C ALA A 39 -5.70 -7.70 -0.60
N ARG A 40 -6.06 -7.99 0.67
CA ARG A 40 -7.03 -9.05 1.01
C ARG A 40 -8.48 -8.59 1.01
N GLY A 41 -8.74 -7.30 1.24
CA GLY A 41 -10.07 -6.71 1.22
C GLY A 41 -10.51 -6.26 -0.16
N GLU A 42 -11.53 -5.41 -0.21
CA GLU A 42 -11.87 -4.61 -1.38
C GLU A 42 -10.66 -3.78 -1.83
N ASN A 43 -10.56 -3.49 -3.12
CA ASN A 43 -9.52 -2.65 -3.68
C ASN A 43 -9.58 -1.26 -3.02
N TYR A 44 -8.55 -0.95 -2.23
CA TYR A 44 -8.50 0.27 -1.44
C TYR A 44 -8.58 1.53 -2.31
N HIS A 45 -8.14 1.49 -3.56
CA HIS A 45 -8.32 2.61 -4.50
C HIS A 45 -9.79 2.96 -4.67
N THR A 46 -10.62 1.97 -4.98
CA THR A 46 -12.08 2.14 -5.17
C THR A 46 -12.75 2.53 -3.86
N ALA A 47 -12.42 1.83 -2.77
CA ALA A 47 -13.03 2.05 -1.47
C ALA A 47 -12.73 3.45 -0.91
N LEU A 48 -11.47 3.88 -0.93
CA LEU A 48 -11.09 5.21 -0.45
C LEU A 48 -11.63 6.31 -1.37
N HIS A 49 -11.59 6.12 -2.70
CA HIS A 49 -12.14 7.10 -3.62
C HIS A 49 -13.62 7.36 -3.32
N ARG A 50 -14.43 6.32 -3.10
CA ARG A 50 -15.84 6.46 -2.73
C ARG A 50 -16.03 7.26 -1.44
N ARG A 51 -15.17 7.07 -0.43
CA ARG A 51 -15.24 7.82 0.83
C ARG A 51 -14.78 9.27 0.70
N LEU A 52 -13.69 9.48 -0.04
CA LEU A 52 -13.12 10.81 -0.25
C LEU A 52 -13.99 11.66 -1.18
N GLU A 53 -14.68 11.05 -2.14
CA GLU A 53 -15.67 11.72 -2.99
C GLU A 53 -16.80 12.30 -2.13
N GLN A 54 -17.37 11.52 -1.21
CA GLN A 54 -18.42 12.00 -0.29
C GLN A 54 -17.94 13.18 0.57
N ALA A 55 -16.68 13.14 1.02
CA ALA A 55 -16.07 14.24 1.77
C ALA A 55 -15.85 15.46 0.86
N ALA A 56 -15.37 15.28 -0.37
CA ALA A 56 -15.16 16.34 -1.35
C ALA A 56 -16.48 17.01 -1.77
N GLU A 57 -17.55 16.23 -1.98
CA GLU A 57 -18.90 16.75 -2.24
C GLU A 57 -19.40 17.61 -1.07
N SER A 58 -19.19 17.15 0.16
CA SER A 58 -19.55 17.91 1.36
C SER A 58 -18.76 19.22 1.49
N LEU A 59 -17.46 19.18 1.22
CA LEU A 59 -16.61 20.38 1.19
C LEU A 59 -17.04 21.34 0.08
N THR A 60 -17.36 20.83 -1.11
CA THR A 60 -17.86 21.64 -2.23
C THR A 60 -19.19 22.33 -1.88
N ALA A 61 -20.07 21.66 -1.14
CA ALA A 61 -21.32 22.26 -0.69
C ALA A 61 -21.11 23.39 0.34
N LEU A 62 -20.06 23.30 1.16
CA LEU A 62 -19.69 24.32 2.16
C LEU A 62 -18.91 25.49 1.54
N GLU A 63 -18.01 25.19 0.60
CA GLU A 63 -17.05 26.12 0.00
C GLU A 63 -17.15 26.07 -1.54
N PRO A 64 -18.26 26.53 -2.14
CA PRO A 64 -18.58 26.31 -3.56
C PRO A 64 -17.67 27.06 -4.54
N LEU A 65 -16.83 27.98 -4.05
CA LEU A 65 -15.84 28.69 -4.85
C LEU A 65 -14.54 27.90 -5.04
N HIS A 66 -14.39 26.79 -4.31
CA HIS A 66 -13.18 25.99 -4.29
C HIS A 66 -13.41 24.61 -4.91
N LYS A 67 -12.36 24.08 -5.53
CA LYS A 67 -12.35 22.73 -6.09
C LYS A 67 -11.80 21.75 -5.08
N PHE A 68 -12.38 20.56 -5.00
CA PHE A 68 -11.92 19.48 -4.13
C PHE A 68 -11.80 18.19 -4.96
N VAL A 69 -10.58 17.66 -5.09
CA VAL A 69 -10.28 16.50 -5.94
C VAL A 69 -9.75 15.35 -5.09
N PRO A 70 -10.49 14.25 -4.93
CA PRO A 70 -10.02 13.09 -4.18
C PRO A 70 -8.91 12.35 -4.93
N LEU A 71 -7.93 11.85 -4.18
CA LEU A 71 -6.70 11.22 -4.68
C LEU A 71 -6.32 10.02 -3.80
N VAL A 72 -5.98 8.89 -4.44
CA VAL A 72 -5.58 7.64 -3.75
C VAL A 72 -4.51 6.89 -4.55
N ASP A 73 -3.27 6.83 -4.03
CA ASP A 73 -2.09 6.06 -4.50
C ASP A 73 -1.58 6.39 -5.91
N ASN A 74 -2.46 6.38 -6.92
CA ASN A 74 -2.17 6.88 -8.26
C ASN A 74 -2.39 8.40 -8.35
N SER A 75 -1.74 9.15 -7.47
CA SER A 75 -1.87 10.60 -7.41
C SER A 75 -0.58 11.32 -7.82
N PRO A 76 -0.65 12.62 -8.18
CA PRO A 76 0.54 13.44 -8.34
C PRO A 76 1.19 13.83 -7.00
N LEU A 77 0.54 13.52 -5.87
CA LEU A 77 1.02 13.88 -4.54
C LEU A 77 1.73 12.69 -3.91
N PRO A 78 2.92 12.87 -3.32
CA PRO A 78 3.50 11.83 -2.47
C PRO A 78 2.71 11.77 -1.14
N GLU A 79 1.69 10.93 -1.02
CA GLU A 79 0.74 10.96 0.11
C GLU A 79 1.43 10.75 1.47
N GLY A 80 2.49 9.95 1.54
CA GLY A 80 3.28 9.77 2.76
C GLY A 80 4.00 11.04 3.20
N VAL A 81 4.43 11.88 2.24
CA VAL A 81 5.02 13.20 2.52
C VAL A 81 3.93 14.19 2.90
N ALA A 82 2.79 14.18 2.19
CA ALA A 82 1.64 15.02 2.52
C ALA A 82 1.15 14.74 3.94
N ALA A 83 1.02 13.46 4.34
CA ALA A 83 0.70 13.07 5.71
C ALA A 83 1.70 13.64 6.72
N GLY A 84 2.99 13.56 6.41
CA GLY A 84 4.05 14.12 7.23
C GLY A 84 3.94 15.64 7.41
N LEU A 85 3.69 16.38 6.33
CA LEU A 85 3.50 17.83 6.37
C LEU A 85 2.21 18.24 7.09
N ALA A 86 1.17 17.41 7.00
CA ALA A 86 -0.11 17.60 7.69
C ALA A 86 -0.07 17.20 9.17
N GLY A 87 1.06 16.70 9.68
CA GLY A 87 1.16 16.22 11.07
C GLY A 87 0.42 14.91 11.34
N LEU A 88 0.03 14.17 10.30
CA LEU A 88 -0.74 12.94 10.43
C LEU A 88 0.16 11.75 10.79
N GLY A 89 0.17 11.39 12.07
CA GLY A 89 0.90 10.24 12.59
C GLY A 89 2.40 10.49 12.74
N LEU A 90 3.19 9.40 12.79
CA LEU A 90 4.65 9.41 12.92
C LEU A 90 5.30 8.91 11.62
N ARG A 91 6.50 9.41 11.31
CA ARG A 91 7.31 8.90 10.20
C ARG A 91 8.11 7.66 10.61
N GLY A 92 7.74 6.50 10.10
CA GLY A 92 8.43 5.24 10.37
C GLY A 92 9.76 5.09 9.61
N GLN A 93 10.75 4.44 10.23
CA GLN A 93 12.00 4.03 9.56
C GLN A 93 11.76 3.04 8.40
N ASN A 94 10.63 2.33 8.41
CA ASN A 94 10.20 1.47 7.30
C ASN A 94 9.61 2.26 6.11
N GLY A 95 9.58 3.60 6.18
CA GLY A 95 9.04 4.45 5.14
C GLY A 95 7.51 4.58 5.14
N LEU A 96 6.81 4.02 6.13
CA LEU A 96 5.36 4.11 6.29
C LEU A 96 4.96 5.16 7.33
N THR A 97 3.71 5.62 7.26
CA THR A 97 3.08 6.42 8.31
C THR A 97 2.59 5.50 9.43
N ILE A 98 2.90 5.85 10.67
CA ILE A 98 2.44 5.13 11.87
C ILE A 98 1.37 5.99 12.54
N LEU A 99 0.14 5.49 12.65
CA LEU A 99 -0.98 6.20 13.26
C LEU A 99 -1.57 5.38 14.41
N PRO A 100 -1.23 5.65 15.68
CA PRO A 100 -1.91 5.03 16.81
C PRO A 100 -3.43 5.32 16.81
N PRO A 101 -4.28 4.36 17.20
CA PRO A 101 -3.95 3.01 17.65
C PRO A 101 -3.76 1.98 16.51
N TYR A 102 -3.88 2.38 15.24
CA TYR A 102 -3.89 1.51 14.06
C TYR A 102 -2.50 1.10 13.54
N GLY A 103 -1.43 1.70 14.06
CA GLY A 103 -0.06 1.37 13.66
C GLY A 103 0.21 1.75 12.21
N THR A 104 0.92 0.90 11.45
CA THR A 104 1.18 1.14 10.01
C THR A 104 0.11 0.55 9.10
N TRP A 105 -0.88 -0.15 9.65
CA TRP A 105 -1.94 -0.80 8.88
C TRP A 105 -3.03 0.19 8.45
N ILE A 106 -2.61 1.26 7.77
CA ILE A 106 -3.45 2.31 7.25
C ILE A 106 -3.19 2.54 5.75
N PHE A 107 -4.24 2.79 5.00
CA PHE A 107 -4.13 3.44 3.69
C PHE A 107 -4.14 4.94 3.87
N LEU A 108 -3.43 5.66 3.00
CA LEU A 108 -3.50 7.11 2.91
C LEU A 108 -4.36 7.50 1.71
N GLY A 109 -5.12 8.58 1.88
CA GLY A 109 -5.82 9.26 0.82
C GLY A 109 -5.71 10.76 1.00
N ALA A 110 -5.92 11.51 -0.08
CA ALA A 110 -5.82 12.95 -0.06
C ALA A 110 -6.99 13.61 -0.81
N ILE A 111 -7.28 14.88 -0.49
CA ILE A 111 -8.13 15.75 -1.29
C ILE A 111 -7.31 16.98 -1.64
N LEU A 112 -7.01 17.15 -2.92
CA LEU A 112 -6.32 18.32 -3.46
C LEU A 112 -7.33 19.46 -3.66
N THR A 113 -6.95 20.69 -3.30
CA THR A 113 -7.82 21.85 -3.43
C THR A 113 -7.06 23.11 -3.82
N ASP A 114 -7.75 24.04 -4.48
CA ASP A 114 -7.31 25.42 -4.73
C ASP A 114 -7.60 26.35 -3.53
N GLN A 115 -8.29 25.84 -2.51
CA GLN A 115 -8.46 26.51 -1.24
C GLN A 115 -7.12 26.60 -0.52
N PRO A 116 -6.66 27.80 -0.14
CA PRO A 116 -5.52 27.93 0.76
C PRO A 116 -5.88 27.35 2.13
N LEU A 117 -5.13 26.36 2.58
CA LEU A 117 -5.32 25.75 3.90
C LEU A 117 -4.23 26.20 4.86
N PRO A 118 -4.54 26.34 6.16
CA PRO A 118 -3.49 26.52 7.16
C PRO A 118 -2.58 25.29 7.16
N SER A 119 -1.28 25.51 7.23
CA SER A 119 -0.32 24.42 7.46
C SER A 119 -0.47 23.88 8.87
N ALA A 120 -0.18 22.59 9.07
CA ALA A 120 -0.08 22.05 10.41
C ALA A 120 1.03 22.76 11.20
N GLU A 121 0.77 23.11 12.46
CA GLU A 121 1.76 23.75 13.32
C GLU A 121 3.00 22.86 13.51
N HIS A 122 2.80 21.55 13.55
CA HIS A 122 3.85 20.56 13.75
C HIS A 122 3.73 19.44 12.71
N PRO A 123 4.72 19.29 11.81
CA PRO A 123 4.86 18.11 10.98
C PRO A 123 5.02 16.83 11.81
N SER A 124 4.73 15.68 11.20
CA SER A 124 4.86 14.38 11.86
C SER A 124 6.28 14.16 12.39
N PRO A 125 6.43 13.83 13.68
CA PRO A 125 7.74 13.50 14.22
C PRO A 125 8.21 12.12 13.73
N PRO A 126 9.51 11.82 13.81
CA PRO A 126 10.01 10.47 13.53
C PRO A 126 9.49 9.48 14.58
N CYS A 127 9.45 8.19 14.22
CA CYS A 127 9.23 7.14 15.20
C CYS A 127 10.42 7.01 16.17
N ALA A 128 10.30 6.13 17.17
CA ALA A 128 11.37 5.87 18.15
C ALA A 128 12.65 5.21 17.58
N GLN A 129 12.72 5.01 16.26
CA GLN A 129 13.92 4.54 15.55
C GLN A 129 14.53 3.22 16.07
N CYS A 130 13.69 2.29 16.56
CA CYS A 130 14.15 1.04 17.16
C CYS A 130 14.93 0.08 16.23
N GLY A 131 14.97 0.32 14.91
CA GLY A 131 15.70 -0.50 13.95
C GLY A 131 15.10 -1.87 13.63
N ALA A 132 14.00 -2.29 14.29
CA ALA A 132 13.41 -3.61 14.11
C ALA A 132 13.05 -3.93 12.64
N CYS A 133 12.42 -2.99 11.94
CA CYS A 133 12.07 -3.14 10.53
C CYS A 133 13.30 -3.21 9.60
N VAL A 134 14.35 -2.44 9.91
CA VAL A 134 15.60 -2.43 9.15
C VAL A 134 16.31 -3.78 9.30
N ALA A 135 16.42 -4.27 10.53
CA ALA A 135 17.04 -5.55 10.84
C ALA A 135 16.30 -6.75 10.22
N ALA A 136 14.97 -6.71 10.20
CA ALA A 136 14.16 -7.81 9.67
C ALA A 136 13.97 -7.81 8.15
N CYS A 137 14.30 -6.71 7.45
CA CYS A 137 14.07 -6.58 6.00
C CYS A 137 14.95 -7.57 5.22
N PRO A 138 14.40 -8.62 4.58
CA PRO A 138 15.25 -9.68 4.03
C PRO A 138 16.05 -9.22 2.80
N GLY A 139 15.47 -8.30 2.02
CA GLY A 139 16.14 -7.68 0.87
C GLY A 139 17.11 -6.56 1.24
N LYS A 140 17.20 -6.16 2.52
CA LYS A 140 17.95 -4.97 2.97
C LYS A 140 17.58 -3.71 2.19
N ALA A 141 16.28 -3.57 1.93
CA ALA A 141 15.71 -2.45 1.19
C ALA A 141 15.64 -1.16 2.04
N LEU A 142 15.68 -1.27 3.36
CA LEU A 142 15.60 -0.13 4.27
C LEU A 142 17.00 0.27 4.73
N GLY A 143 17.36 1.54 4.56
CA GLY A 143 18.67 2.07 4.99
C GLY A 143 18.64 3.57 5.31
N PRO A 144 19.81 4.19 5.54
CA PRO A 144 19.92 5.62 5.89
C PRO A 144 19.29 6.55 4.86
N ASN A 145 19.29 6.15 3.58
CA ASN A 145 18.72 6.92 2.47
C ASN A 145 17.23 6.59 2.22
N GLY A 146 16.58 5.86 3.13
CA GLY A 146 15.20 5.41 2.99
C GLY A 146 15.08 4.04 2.31
N LEU A 147 13.91 3.81 1.68
CA LEU A 147 13.59 2.58 0.97
C LEU A 147 14.25 2.57 -0.42
N ASP A 148 14.97 1.50 -0.73
CA ASP A 148 15.41 1.13 -2.08
C ASP A 148 14.41 0.14 -2.69
N PRO A 149 13.54 0.58 -3.61
CA PRO A 149 12.50 -0.29 -4.19
C PRO A 149 13.08 -1.48 -4.95
N SER A 150 14.30 -1.37 -5.51
CA SER A 150 14.91 -2.44 -6.30
C SER A 150 15.18 -3.71 -5.50
N LYS A 151 15.32 -3.55 -4.17
CA LYS A 151 15.55 -4.60 -3.16
C LYS A 151 14.30 -4.97 -2.38
N CYS A 152 13.18 -4.25 -2.57
CA CYS A 152 11.97 -4.47 -1.80
C CYS A 152 11.24 -5.72 -2.30
N LEU A 153 10.91 -6.65 -1.40
CA LEU A 153 10.19 -7.87 -1.77
C LEU A 153 8.75 -7.57 -2.21
N SER A 154 8.14 -6.50 -1.70
CA SER A 154 6.84 -6.04 -2.20
C SER A 154 6.92 -5.64 -3.68
N ASP A 155 7.94 -4.86 -4.08
CA ASP A 155 8.18 -4.53 -5.49
C ASP A 155 8.47 -5.79 -6.30
N LEU A 156 9.35 -6.66 -5.79
CA LEU A 156 9.77 -7.88 -6.48
C LEU A 156 8.59 -8.80 -6.84
N THR A 157 7.65 -9.00 -5.91
CA THR A 157 6.45 -9.82 -6.16
C THR A 157 5.56 -9.25 -7.28
N GLN A 158 5.60 -7.93 -7.52
CA GLN A 158 4.73 -7.23 -8.49
C GLN A 158 5.43 -6.92 -9.82
N ARG A 159 6.76 -7.05 -9.86
CA ARG A 159 7.60 -6.73 -11.02
C ARG A 159 7.26 -7.65 -12.20
N LYS A 160 7.06 -7.04 -13.38
CA LYS A 160 6.86 -7.76 -14.64
C LYS A 160 8.18 -8.24 -15.24
N GLY A 161 8.12 -9.24 -16.10
CA GLY A 161 9.26 -9.77 -16.82
C GLY A 161 10.04 -10.85 -16.07
N ALA A 162 11.16 -11.25 -16.65
CA ALA A 162 12.05 -12.26 -16.08
C ALA A 162 12.74 -11.72 -14.83
N LEU A 163 12.93 -12.61 -13.86
CA LEU A 163 13.66 -12.32 -12.63
C LEU A 163 15.03 -13.00 -12.68
N THR A 164 16.05 -12.35 -12.12
CA THR A 164 17.37 -12.97 -11.95
C THR A 164 17.27 -14.20 -11.03
N GLU A 165 18.24 -15.11 -11.07
CA GLU A 165 18.22 -16.28 -10.18
C GLU A 165 18.20 -15.88 -8.69
N GLU A 166 18.95 -14.82 -8.33
CA GLU A 166 18.93 -14.28 -6.97
C GLU A 166 17.54 -13.80 -6.55
N GLN A 167 16.84 -13.09 -7.45
CA GLN A 167 15.48 -12.62 -7.22
C GLN A 167 14.47 -13.78 -7.12
N GLN A 168 14.62 -14.81 -7.95
CA GLN A 168 13.80 -16.02 -7.85
C GLN A 168 14.02 -16.69 -6.49
N GLN A 169 15.27 -16.83 -6.05
CA GLN A 169 15.59 -17.41 -4.75
C GLN A 169 15.03 -16.61 -3.57
N GLN A 170 15.05 -15.28 -3.65
CA GLN A 170 14.39 -14.42 -2.67
C GLN A 170 12.88 -14.66 -2.61
N LEU A 171 12.21 -14.78 -3.77
CA LEU A 171 10.77 -15.05 -3.84
C LEU A 171 10.39 -16.44 -3.34
N ARG A 172 11.21 -17.47 -3.62
CA ARG A 172 11.01 -18.83 -3.09
C ARG A 172 10.92 -18.76 -1.56
N ARG A 173 11.94 -18.17 -0.91
CA ARG A 173 12.04 -18.03 0.55
C ARG A 173 10.99 -17.11 1.18
N HIS A 174 10.50 -16.11 0.45
CA HIS A 174 9.46 -15.21 0.93
C HIS A 174 8.15 -15.96 1.12
N SER A 175 7.29 -15.62 2.08
CA SER A 175 6.03 -16.35 2.33
C SER A 175 4.89 -15.95 1.39
N LEU A 176 4.82 -14.69 0.96
CA LEU A 176 3.76 -14.16 0.10
C LEU A 176 4.11 -14.23 -1.39
N ILE A 177 3.08 -14.34 -2.23
CA ILE A 177 3.14 -14.21 -3.70
C ILE A 177 2.80 -12.78 -4.17
N TRP A 178 2.28 -11.93 -3.28
CA TRP A 178 1.92 -10.55 -3.60
C TRP A 178 2.12 -9.64 -2.39
N GLY A 179 2.99 -8.66 -2.51
CA GLY A 179 3.36 -7.74 -1.44
C GLY A 179 4.36 -8.32 -0.43
N CYS A 180 4.69 -7.55 0.60
CA CYS A 180 5.53 -7.96 1.73
C CYS A 180 5.10 -7.19 2.98
N ASP A 181 4.90 -7.91 4.09
CA ASP A 181 4.40 -7.33 5.35
C ASP A 181 5.46 -7.31 6.48
N ILE A 182 6.64 -7.88 6.25
CA ILE A 182 7.65 -8.14 7.29
C ILE A 182 8.03 -6.88 8.08
N CYS A 183 8.27 -5.76 7.40
CA CYS A 183 8.65 -4.51 8.05
C CYS A 183 7.51 -3.89 8.90
N GLN A 184 6.26 -4.28 8.64
CA GLN A 184 5.10 -3.93 9.44
C GLN A 184 4.91 -4.92 10.58
N GLU A 185 5.00 -6.22 10.32
CA GLU A 185 4.79 -7.29 11.32
C GLU A 185 5.75 -7.18 12.51
N VAL A 186 7.00 -6.78 12.27
CA VAL A 186 7.99 -6.58 13.35
C VAL A 186 7.91 -5.21 14.03
N CYS A 187 7.10 -4.28 13.50
CA CYS A 187 7.00 -2.92 14.03
C CYS A 187 6.33 -2.94 15.42
N PRO A 188 6.94 -2.38 16.49
CA PRO A 188 6.35 -2.37 17.82
C PRO A 188 4.98 -1.70 17.89
N TYR A 189 4.72 -0.71 17.03
CA TYR A 189 3.43 -0.02 16.93
C TYR A 189 2.31 -0.90 16.39
N ASN A 190 2.62 -2.07 15.81
CA ASN A 190 1.64 -3.01 15.28
C ASN A 190 1.28 -4.16 16.24
N ARG A 191 1.88 -4.22 17.44
CA ARG A 191 1.68 -5.35 18.38
C ARG A 191 0.25 -5.51 18.88
N ARG A 192 -0.52 -4.42 18.99
CA ARG A 192 -1.88 -4.42 19.56
C ARG A 192 -2.78 -3.43 18.83
N VAL A 193 -2.82 -3.55 17.51
CA VAL A 193 -3.69 -2.72 16.68
C VAL A 193 -5.13 -3.27 16.72
N PRO A 194 -6.15 -2.42 16.77
CA PRO A 194 -7.52 -2.87 16.68
C PRO A 194 -7.83 -3.35 15.25
N THR A 195 -8.76 -4.30 15.13
CA THR A 195 -9.38 -4.61 13.85
C THR A 195 -10.05 -3.37 13.28
N THR A 196 -9.91 -3.16 11.98
CA THR A 196 -10.51 -2.03 11.28
C THR A 196 -12.03 -2.00 11.46
N PRO A 197 -12.62 -0.82 11.72
CA PRO A 197 -14.07 -0.65 11.69
C PRO A 197 -14.64 -0.68 10.27
N LEU A 198 -13.80 -0.58 9.23
CA LEU A 198 -14.20 -0.42 7.84
C LEU A 198 -14.63 -1.76 7.23
N PRO A 199 -15.91 -1.94 6.82
CA PRO A 199 -16.42 -3.21 6.30
C PRO A 199 -15.68 -3.70 5.05
N GLU A 200 -15.29 -2.80 4.15
CA GLU A 200 -14.54 -3.09 2.92
C GLU A 200 -13.19 -3.79 3.15
N PHE A 201 -12.61 -3.62 4.35
CA PHE A 201 -11.30 -4.17 4.69
C PHE A 201 -11.36 -5.28 5.74
N ARG A 202 -12.55 -5.65 6.23
CA ARG A 202 -12.72 -6.74 7.22
C ARG A 202 -13.66 -7.85 6.76
N THR A 203 -14.38 -7.66 5.66
CA THR A 203 -15.33 -8.63 5.12
C THR A 203 -14.88 -9.12 3.74
N GLY A 204 -15.33 -10.32 3.35
CA GLY A 204 -14.98 -10.89 2.04
C GLY A 204 -13.46 -11.03 1.82
N LEU A 205 -12.69 -11.31 2.88
CA LEU A 205 -11.24 -11.37 2.78
C LEU A 205 -10.77 -12.56 1.96
N LEU A 206 -9.87 -12.31 1.01
CA LEU A 206 -9.17 -13.35 0.27
C LEU A 206 -7.69 -13.30 0.67
N SER A 207 -7.26 -14.25 1.48
CA SER A 207 -5.89 -14.28 2.01
C SER A 207 -4.93 -15.13 1.18
N THR A 208 -5.45 -16.05 0.36
CA THR A 208 -4.66 -17.08 -0.34
C THR A 208 -5.16 -17.26 -1.77
N LEU A 209 -4.23 -17.39 -2.70
CA LEU A 209 -4.47 -17.93 -4.05
C LEU A 209 -3.65 -19.22 -4.25
N SER A 210 -4.22 -20.17 -4.96
CA SER A 210 -3.60 -21.42 -5.42
C SER A 210 -3.24 -21.32 -6.91
N PRO A 211 -2.47 -22.27 -7.47
CA PRO A 211 -2.19 -22.29 -8.90
C PRO A 211 -3.46 -22.25 -9.78
N SER A 212 -4.50 -23.01 -9.42
CA SER A 212 -5.77 -23.03 -10.16
C SER A 212 -6.56 -21.71 -10.13
N ASP A 213 -6.22 -20.79 -9.23
CA ASP A 213 -6.85 -19.47 -9.15
C ASP A 213 -6.30 -18.48 -10.21
N VAL A 214 -5.17 -18.80 -10.84
CA VAL A 214 -4.49 -17.86 -11.76
C VAL A 214 -4.08 -18.50 -13.09
N GLU A 215 -3.87 -19.82 -13.13
CA GLU A 215 -3.41 -20.53 -14.32
C GLU A 215 -4.39 -20.40 -15.49
N ASN A 216 -3.84 -20.17 -16.69
CA ASN A 216 -4.58 -20.07 -17.94
C ASN A 216 -5.62 -18.94 -18.02
N PHE A 217 -5.63 -18.01 -17.06
CA PHE A 217 -6.52 -16.87 -17.15
C PHE A 217 -5.95 -15.81 -18.09
N THR A 218 -6.77 -15.35 -19.03
CA THR A 218 -6.55 -14.05 -19.66
C THR A 218 -6.69 -12.94 -18.64
N ARG A 219 -6.14 -11.74 -18.95
CA ARG A 219 -6.30 -10.57 -18.07
C ARG A 219 -7.77 -10.28 -17.74
N ARG A 220 -8.67 -10.42 -18.73
CA ARG A 220 -10.10 -10.18 -18.57
C ARG A 220 -10.74 -11.21 -17.63
N GLN A 221 -10.51 -12.50 -17.88
CA GLN A 221 -11.03 -13.56 -17.00
C GLN A 221 -10.55 -13.41 -15.56
N PHE A 222 -9.30 -13.01 -15.33
CA PHE A 222 -8.78 -12.77 -13.99
C PHE A 222 -9.44 -11.58 -13.30
N GLN A 223 -9.73 -10.50 -14.03
CA GLN A 223 -10.46 -9.36 -13.49
C GLN A 223 -11.92 -9.72 -13.18
N ASP A 224 -12.56 -10.51 -14.04
CA ASP A 224 -13.94 -10.96 -13.85
C ASP A 224 -14.07 -11.94 -12.65
N ALA A 225 -13.06 -12.79 -12.42
CA ALA A 225 -13.01 -13.74 -11.31
C ALA A 225 -12.71 -13.07 -9.95
N TYR A 226 -11.90 -12.02 -9.95
CA TYR A 226 -11.50 -11.29 -8.74
C TYR A 226 -11.80 -9.79 -8.88
N PRO A 227 -13.08 -9.40 -8.99
CA PRO A 227 -13.45 -8.01 -9.11
C PRO A 227 -13.01 -7.23 -7.86
N ASP A 228 -12.62 -5.98 -8.06
CA ASP A 228 -12.22 -5.07 -6.99
C ASP A 228 -11.19 -5.64 -6.01
N ARG A 229 -10.13 -6.26 -6.55
CA ARG A 229 -8.96 -6.66 -5.76
C ARG A 229 -7.71 -5.90 -6.15
N ALA A 230 -6.99 -5.39 -5.15
CA ALA A 230 -5.77 -4.59 -5.35
C ALA A 230 -4.62 -5.36 -5.99
N PHE A 231 -4.67 -6.70 -6.07
CA PHE A 231 -3.65 -7.51 -6.74
C PHE A 231 -3.91 -7.75 -8.24
N THR A 232 -5.05 -7.31 -8.79
CA THR A 232 -5.44 -7.65 -10.18
C THR A 232 -4.89 -6.71 -11.24
N TRP A 233 -4.44 -5.51 -10.87
CA TRP A 233 -4.02 -4.48 -11.83
C TRP A 233 -2.85 -4.90 -12.73
N ARG A 234 -1.99 -5.82 -12.28
CA ARG A 234 -0.87 -6.39 -13.04
C ARG A 234 -1.25 -7.58 -13.93
N GLY A 235 -2.46 -8.13 -13.79
CA GLY A 235 -2.88 -9.38 -14.42
C GLY A 235 -2.32 -10.63 -13.71
N PRO A 236 -2.71 -11.84 -14.16
CA PRO A 236 -2.42 -13.09 -13.45
C PRO A 236 -0.95 -13.54 -13.54
N GLY A 237 -0.25 -13.20 -14.63
CA GLY A 237 1.07 -13.80 -14.93
C GLY A 237 2.16 -13.58 -13.88
N VAL A 238 2.13 -12.47 -13.13
CA VAL A 238 3.08 -12.26 -12.02
C VAL A 238 2.77 -13.16 -10.83
N LEU A 239 1.49 -13.39 -10.53
CA LEU A 239 1.05 -14.28 -9.45
C LEU A 239 1.34 -15.74 -9.82
N GLU A 240 1.04 -16.13 -11.06
CA GLU A 240 1.33 -17.46 -11.61
C GLU A 240 2.84 -17.78 -11.53
N ARG A 241 3.69 -16.84 -11.98
CA ARG A 241 5.16 -16.97 -11.83
C ARG A 241 5.55 -17.18 -10.37
N ASN A 242 5.02 -16.36 -9.45
CA ASN A 242 5.41 -16.42 -8.03
C ASN A 242 4.92 -17.72 -7.36
N LEU A 243 3.73 -18.20 -7.71
CA LEU A 243 3.19 -19.48 -7.26
C LEU A 243 4.03 -20.65 -7.76
N LYS A 244 4.41 -20.65 -9.05
CA LYS A 244 5.27 -21.68 -9.62
C LYS A 244 6.60 -21.77 -8.88
N LEU A 245 7.28 -20.65 -8.67
CA LEU A 245 8.55 -20.60 -7.94
C LEU A 245 8.43 -21.21 -6.53
N LYS A 246 7.33 -20.97 -5.82
CA LYS A 246 7.08 -21.56 -4.50
C LYS A 246 6.92 -23.08 -4.54
N SER A 247 6.16 -23.58 -5.52
CA SER A 247 5.94 -25.02 -5.67
C SER A 247 7.22 -25.80 -6.01
N GLU A 248 8.19 -25.16 -6.66
CA GLU A 248 9.51 -25.75 -6.97
C GLU A 248 10.37 -25.92 -5.71
N GLN A 249 10.21 -25.04 -4.70
CA GLN A 249 10.91 -25.16 -3.43
C GLN A 249 10.40 -26.34 -2.58
N GLU A 250 9.08 -26.59 -2.57
CA GLU A 250 8.49 -27.71 -1.83
C GLU A 250 8.94 -29.08 -2.36
N LYS A 251 9.40 -29.13 -3.62
CA LYS A 251 9.90 -30.33 -4.29
C LYS A 251 11.41 -30.51 -4.19
N ALA A 252 12.15 -29.50 -3.72
CA ALA A 252 13.60 -29.64 -3.53
C ALA A 252 13.85 -30.55 -2.32
N PRO A 253 14.62 -31.65 -2.46
CA PRO A 253 14.94 -32.51 -1.33
C PRO A 253 15.65 -31.69 -0.25
N ALA A 254 15.28 -31.94 1.02
CA ALA A 254 16.02 -31.41 2.16
C ALA A 254 17.48 -31.86 1.98
N LEU A 255 18.39 -30.91 1.84
CA LEU A 255 19.82 -31.19 1.91
C LEU A 255 20.11 -31.53 3.37
N ASP A 256 20.40 -32.81 3.63
CA ASP A 256 20.91 -33.35 4.89
C ASP A 256 22.20 -32.65 5.36
#